data_AF-A0A8H5M9H5-F1
#
_entry.id   AF-A0A8H5M9H5-F1
#
_cell.length_a   1.000
_cell.length_b   1.000
_cell.length_c   1.000
_cell.angle_alpha   90.00
_cell.angle_beta   90.00
_cell.angle_gamma   90.00
#
_symmetry.space_group_name_H-M   'P 1'
#
loop_
_entity.id
_entity.type
_entity.pdbx_description
1 polymer ?
#
loop_
_entity_poly.entity_id
_entity_poly.type
_entity_poly.pdbx_seq_one_letter_code
_entity_poly.pdbx_strand_id
1 'polypeptide(L)'
;MPPRRKPAKCDICSTNESKYTCSACMIVYCSVACYKRHKEETCTGHPAPGPSRAPQAEVLEPQIPKDDEPPEPHLEDPKPLRPLTSLKWPYIPDESAYPDPLKRDDPKTIQLHQYEAIATSPAIRKTLAAHPNLKKLLTSIDSLRGSDRERALQYALGVAAPDIKDLAGPAELSDDTLALRELAEAIEVVVRGGQEGGLGLDWDPSG
;
A
#
# COMPACT_ATOMS: atom_id res chain seq x y z
N MET A 1 -5.03 9.78 21.96
CA MET A 1 -3.93 8.85 21.61
C MET A 1 -4.53 7.63 20.92
N PRO A 2 -4.09 7.26 19.70
CA PRO A 2 -4.46 5.97 19.12
C PRO A 2 -3.85 4.83 19.95
N PRO A 3 -4.53 3.68 20.11
CA PRO A 3 -4.02 2.57 20.90
C PRO A 3 -2.73 2.02 20.26
N ARG A 4 -1.66 1.89 21.07
CA ARG A 4 -0.44 1.17 20.65
C ARG A 4 -0.84 -0.27 20.33
N ARG A 5 -0.61 -0.70 19.08
CA ARG A 5 -0.80 -2.09 18.67
C ARG A 5 0.18 -2.96 19.46
N LYS A 6 -0.31 -4.08 20.02
CA LYS A 6 0.52 -5.08 20.69
C LYS A 6 1.54 -5.64 19.68
N PRO A 7 2.79 -5.90 20.09
CA PRO A 7 3.79 -6.48 19.19
C PRO A 7 3.30 -7.84 18.67
N ALA A 8 3.44 -8.05 17.35
CA ALA A 8 3.07 -9.31 16.72
C ALA A 8 4.00 -10.45 17.16
N LYS A 9 3.52 -11.69 17.13
CA LYS A 9 4.37 -12.87 17.32
C LYS A 9 5.09 -13.20 16.01
N CYS A 10 6.25 -13.85 16.11
CA CYS A 10 6.99 -14.36 14.96
C CYS A 10 6.16 -15.39 14.18
N ASP A 11 5.95 -15.19 12.88
CA ASP A 11 5.16 -16.10 12.04
C ASP A 11 5.87 -17.46 11.82
N ILE A 12 7.17 -17.55 12.10
CA ILE A 12 8.00 -18.72 11.80
C ILE A 12 8.12 -19.67 13.00
N CYS A 13 8.10 -19.13 14.23
CA CYS A 13 8.16 -19.96 15.45
C CYS A 13 6.95 -19.79 16.37
N SER A 14 6.11 -18.78 16.14
CA SER A 14 4.93 -18.44 16.95
C SER A 14 5.17 -18.30 18.46
N THR A 15 6.43 -18.26 18.90
CA THR A 15 6.81 -18.33 20.31
C THR A 15 7.25 -16.96 20.83
N ASN A 16 8.14 -16.29 20.09
CA ASN A 16 8.72 -15.01 20.48
C ASN A 16 8.02 -13.84 19.78
N GLU A 17 8.10 -12.65 20.38
CA GLU A 17 7.70 -11.40 19.72
C GLU A 17 8.56 -11.15 18.48
N SER A 18 7.91 -10.66 17.42
CA SER A 18 8.59 -10.35 16.16
C SER A 18 9.46 -9.10 16.33
N LYS A 19 10.69 -9.17 15.82
CA LYS A 19 11.66 -8.06 15.88
C LYS A 19 11.98 -7.47 14.51
N TYR A 20 11.76 -8.24 13.45
CA TYR A 20 12.15 -7.90 12.09
C TYR A 20 11.06 -8.32 11.11
N THR A 21 11.11 -7.78 9.89
CA THR A 21 10.18 -8.09 8.80
C THR A 21 10.99 -8.39 7.53
N CYS A 22 10.64 -9.43 6.78
CA CYS A 22 11.30 -9.76 5.52
C CYS A 22 10.92 -8.75 4.43
N SER A 23 11.88 -8.18 3.70
CA SER A 23 11.59 -7.20 2.64
C SER A 23 10.98 -7.80 1.37
N ALA A 24 11.11 -9.11 1.17
CA ALA A 24 10.63 -9.80 -0.03
C ALA A 24 9.14 -10.18 0.05
N CYS A 25 8.71 -10.70 1.21
CA CYS A 25 7.37 -11.26 1.40
C CYS A 25 6.63 -10.68 2.63
N MET A 26 7.26 -9.74 3.35
CA MET A 26 6.70 -9.03 4.51
C MET A 26 6.28 -9.88 5.72
N ILE A 27 6.76 -11.12 5.81
CA ILE A 27 6.57 -11.98 7.00
C ILE A 27 7.36 -11.44 8.20
N VAL A 28 6.83 -11.55 9.43
CA VAL A 28 7.49 -11.04 10.64
C VAL A 28 8.22 -12.15 11.39
N TYR A 29 9.44 -11.87 11.88
CA TYR A 29 10.29 -12.86 12.52
C TYR A 29 11.07 -12.33 13.73
N CYS A 30 11.40 -13.22 14.67
CA CYS A 30 12.08 -12.83 15.91
C CYS A 30 13.61 -12.80 15.79
N SER A 31 14.21 -13.65 14.94
CA SER A 31 15.67 -13.85 14.89
C SER A 31 16.19 -14.31 13.53
N VAL A 32 17.50 -14.22 13.33
CA VAL A 32 18.19 -14.68 12.11
C VAL A 32 17.96 -16.18 11.86
N ALA A 33 17.83 -16.99 12.92
CA ALA A 33 17.51 -18.42 12.77
C ALA A 33 16.12 -18.64 12.13
N CYS A 34 15.14 -17.82 12.51
CA CYS A 34 13.83 -17.85 11.87
C CYS A 34 13.94 -17.33 10.43
N TYR A 35 14.67 -16.24 10.18
CA TYR A 35 14.88 -15.72 8.82
C TYR A 35 15.46 -16.77 7.86
N LYS A 36 16.46 -17.55 8.29
CA LYS A 36 17.05 -18.62 7.46
C LYS A 36 16.04 -19.71 7.11
N ARG A 37 15.30 -20.19 8.11
CA ARG A 37 14.23 -21.18 7.91
C ARG A 37 13.17 -20.68 6.93
N HIS A 38 12.73 -19.44 7.12
CA HIS A 38 11.81 -18.79 6.19
C HIS A 38 12.39 -18.67 4.78
N LYS A 39 13.62 -18.19 4.66
CA LYS A 39 14.32 -18.00 3.39
C LYS A 39 14.42 -19.29 2.58
N GLU A 40 14.63 -20.42 3.26
CA GLU A 40 14.80 -21.73 2.64
C GLU A 40 13.45 -22.40 2.31
N GLU A 41 12.44 -22.21 3.14
CA GLU A 41 11.20 -23.00 3.06
C GLU A 41 10.00 -22.26 2.45
N THR A 42 9.91 -20.92 2.62
CA THR A 42 8.65 -20.18 2.39
C THR A 42 8.81 -18.80 1.77
N CYS A 43 10.04 -18.34 1.47
CA CYS A 43 10.26 -17.02 0.93
C CYS A 43 10.06 -16.97 -0.59
N THR A 44 8.97 -16.32 -1.02
CA THR A 44 8.56 -16.20 -2.42
C THR A 44 9.28 -15.09 -3.21
N GLY A 45 10.38 -14.51 -2.73
CA GLY A 45 10.99 -13.33 -3.39
C GLY A 45 12.49 -13.11 -3.22
N HIS A 46 13.34 -14.10 -3.53
CA HIS A 46 14.79 -13.88 -3.58
C HIS A 46 15.37 -13.77 -4.99
N PRO A 47 15.98 -12.61 -5.32
CA PRO A 47 17.33 -12.55 -5.89
C PRO A 47 18.39 -12.41 -4.78
N ALA A 48 19.65 -12.62 -5.16
CA ALA A 48 20.85 -12.86 -4.35
C ALA A 48 21.25 -11.76 -3.32
N PRO A 49 22.12 -12.06 -2.32
CA PRO A 49 22.26 -11.23 -1.12
C PRO A 49 23.31 -10.12 -1.24
N GLY A 50 22.93 -8.88 -0.90
CA GLY A 50 23.83 -7.78 -0.53
C GLY A 50 23.78 -7.51 0.99
N PRO A 51 24.88 -7.07 1.63
CA PRO A 51 24.97 -6.96 3.08
C PRO A 51 24.26 -5.71 3.63
N SER A 52 23.55 -5.94 4.75
CA SER A 52 22.74 -5.00 5.52
C SER A 52 23.58 -4.16 6.49
N ARG A 53 23.20 -2.89 6.71
CA ARG A 53 23.72 -2.06 7.80
C ARG A 53 22.55 -1.42 8.57
N ALA A 54 22.62 -1.58 9.90
CA ALA A 54 21.60 -1.22 10.89
C ALA A 54 21.53 0.30 11.21
N PRO A 55 20.45 0.77 11.87
CA PRO A 55 20.14 2.20 12.06
C PRO A 55 20.60 2.76 13.42
N GLN A 56 20.85 4.07 13.47
CA GLN A 56 21.08 4.84 14.70
C GLN A 56 19.89 5.77 15.02
N ALA A 57 19.72 5.99 16.32
CA ALA A 57 18.53 6.47 17.01
C ALA A 57 18.51 7.98 17.28
N GLU A 58 17.34 8.40 17.75
CA GLU A 58 16.84 9.73 18.19
C GLU A 58 17.74 10.55 19.12
N VAL A 59 17.52 11.88 19.09
CA VAL A 59 17.80 12.82 20.19
C VAL A 59 16.58 13.75 20.37
N LEU A 60 16.12 13.89 21.62
CA LEU A 60 14.99 14.71 22.08
C LEU A 60 15.41 16.06 22.71
N GLU A 61 14.46 17.00 22.64
CA GLU A 61 14.13 18.12 23.58
C GLU A 61 15.01 19.40 23.61
N PRO A 62 14.52 20.58 24.13
CA PRO A 62 13.23 20.86 24.81
C PRO A 62 12.47 22.17 24.46
N GLN A 63 11.24 22.26 25.00
CA GLN A 63 10.21 23.31 24.94
C GLN A 63 10.37 24.36 26.06
N ILE A 64 9.98 25.64 25.85
CA ILE A 64 9.46 26.57 26.90
C ILE A 64 8.41 27.56 26.30
N PRO A 65 7.31 27.91 27.02
CA PRO A 65 6.08 28.53 26.49
C PRO A 65 5.93 30.03 26.78
N LYS A 66 4.98 30.72 26.11
CA LYS A 66 4.37 32.00 26.57
C LYS A 66 2.92 32.20 26.10
N ASP A 67 2.21 32.93 26.96
CA ASP A 67 0.78 33.06 27.20
C ASP A 67 -0.10 33.82 26.18
N ASP A 68 -1.40 33.51 26.31
CA ASP A 68 -2.66 34.26 26.12
C ASP A 68 -2.76 35.51 25.22
N GLU A 69 -3.49 35.38 24.11
CA GLU A 69 -4.34 36.44 23.53
C GLU A 69 -5.58 35.79 22.83
N PRO A 70 -6.81 36.35 22.91
CA PRO A 70 -8.02 35.70 22.41
C PRO A 70 -8.14 35.84 20.88
N PRO A 71 -8.46 34.76 20.10
CA PRO A 71 -8.46 34.86 18.66
C PRO A 71 -9.79 35.37 18.10
N GLU A 72 -9.69 36.38 17.24
CA GLU A 72 -10.68 36.70 16.20
C GLU A 72 -10.94 35.47 15.30
N PRO A 73 -12.09 35.38 14.60
CA PRO A 73 -12.45 34.22 13.78
C PRO A 73 -11.49 34.06 12.60
N HIS A 74 -10.40 33.34 12.84
CA HIS A 74 -9.43 32.94 11.86
C HIS A 74 -10.09 31.93 10.92
N LEU A 75 -10.21 32.29 9.65
CA LEU A 75 -10.33 31.29 8.59
C LEU A 75 -9.12 30.37 8.77
N GLU A 76 -9.34 29.08 9.04
CA GLU A 76 -8.25 28.13 9.23
C GLU A 76 -7.36 28.17 7.99
N ASP A 77 -6.14 28.69 8.13
CA ASP A 77 -5.16 28.63 7.07
C ASP A 77 -5.01 27.17 6.62
N PRO A 78 -4.97 26.89 5.31
CA PRO A 78 -4.89 25.52 4.83
C PRO A 78 -3.65 24.86 5.45
N LYS A 79 -3.90 23.87 6.32
CA LYS A 79 -2.86 23.14 7.03
C LYS A 79 -1.74 22.78 6.06
N PRO A 80 -0.50 23.25 6.29
CA PRO A 80 0.58 23.05 5.33
C PRO A 80 0.77 21.55 5.08
N LEU A 81 0.76 21.17 3.81
CA LEU A 81 0.93 19.78 3.42
C LEU A 81 2.32 19.29 3.80
N ARG A 82 2.41 18.04 4.24
CA ARG A 82 3.69 17.39 4.53
C ARG A 82 4.51 17.29 3.23
N PRO A 83 5.81 17.61 3.24
CA PRO A 83 6.64 17.49 2.04
C PRO A 83 6.80 16.01 1.63
N LEU A 84 6.88 15.74 0.32
CA LEU A 84 7.03 14.39 -0.23
C LEU A 84 8.31 13.69 0.27
N THR A 85 9.38 14.46 0.52
CA THR A 85 10.65 13.98 1.08
C THR A 85 10.54 13.42 2.49
N SER A 86 9.44 13.73 3.20
CA SER A 86 9.20 13.21 4.54
C SER A 86 8.60 11.79 4.54
N LEU A 87 8.13 11.30 3.39
CA LEU A 87 7.65 9.93 3.26
C LEU A 87 8.83 8.97 3.08
N LYS A 88 8.76 7.81 3.74
CA LYS A 88 9.73 6.73 3.56
C LYS A 88 9.29 5.85 2.41
N TRP A 89 9.62 6.27 1.20
CA TRP A 89 9.36 5.51 -0.01
C TRP A 89 10.14 4.19 -0.01
N PRO A 90 9.56 3.08 -0.48
CA PRO A 90 10.31 1.85 -0.70
C PRO A 90 11.41 2.11 -1.73
N TYR A 91 12.57 1.47 -1.56
CA TYR A 91 13.60 1.49 -2.60
C TYR A 91 13.10 0.70 -3.82
N ILE A 92 13.14 1.34 -4.98
CA ILE A 92 12.77 0.73 -6.26
C ILE A 92 14.06 0.70 -7.09
N PRO A 93 14.56 -0.49 -7.46
CA PRO A 93 15.71 -0.60 -8.35
C PRO A 93 15.40 0.03 -9.71
N ASP A 94 16.40 0.68 -10.31
CA ASP A 94 16.27 1.20 -11.67
C ASP A 94 16.04 0.05 -12.66
N GLU A 95 15.24 0.32 -13.70
CA GLU A 95 14.99 -0.66 -14.76
C GLU A 95 16.30 -1.05 -15.46
N SER A 96 16.50 -2.35 -15.68
CA SER A 96 17.67 -2.83 -16.42
C SER A 96 17.66 -2.27 -17.84
N ALA A 97 18.78 -1.72 -18.28
CA ALA A 97 18.95 -1.24 -19.67
C ALA A 97 18.80 -2.35 -20.73
N TYR A 98 18.82 -3.62 -20.31
CA TYR A 98 18.58 -4.77 -21.16
C TYR A 98 17.40 -5.59 -20.60
N PRO A 99 16.16 -5.28 -21.01
CA PRO A 99 14.98 -6.01 -20.53
C PRO A 99 15.02 -7.45 -21.06
N ASP A 100 14.78 -8.41 -20.16
CA ASP A 100 14.66 -9.81 -20.53
C ASP A 100 13.44 -10.00 -21.46
N PRO A 101 13.61 -10.50 -22.69
CA PRO A 101 12.52 -10.69 -23.63
C PRO A 101 11.39 -11.57 -23.09
N LEU A 102 11.71 -12.50 -22.18
CA LEU A 102 10.72 -13.41 -21.59
C LEU A 102 9.83 -12.71 -20.55
N LYS A 103 10.29 -11.58 -20.00
CA LYS A 103 9.57 -10.79 -18.99
C LYS A 103 8.81 -9.60 -19.58
N ARG A 104 8.70 -9.55 -20.92
CA ARG A 104 8.03 -8.44 -21.61
C ARG A 104 6.58 -8.29 -21.19
N ASP A 105 5.91 -9.41 -20.94
CA ASP A 105 4.48 -9.45 -20.62
C ASP A 105 4.23 -9.56 -19.09
N ASP A 106 5.29 -9.60 -18.27
CA ASP A 106 5.15 -9.61 -16.81
C ASP A 106 4.65 -8.23 -16.31
N PRO A 107 3.83 -8.19 -15.24
CA PRO A 107 3.44 -6.94 -14.61
C PRO A 107 4.66 -6.13 -14.16
N LYS A 108 4.80 -4.92 -14.70
CA LYS A 108 5.88 -4.01 -14.31
C LYS A 108 5.66 -3.48 -12.89
N THR A 109 6.75 -3.37 -12.14
CA THR A 109 6.72 -2.74 -10.81
C THR A 109 6.48 -1.23 -10.95
N ILE A 110 5.80 -0.64 -9.98
CA ILE A 110 5.60 0.83 -9.92
C ILE A 110 6.96 1.52 -9.75
N GLN A 111 7.22 2.52 -10.59
CA GLN A 111 8.43 3.34 -10.59
C GLN A 111 8.33 4.54 -9.65
N LEU A 112 9.47 5.11 -9.23
CA LEU A 112 9.48 6.21 -8.25
C LEU A 112 8.64 7.42 -8.70
N HIS A 113 8.78 7.83 -9.96
CA HIS A 113 8.01 8.94 -10.51
C HIS A 113 6.49 8.67 -10.51
N GLN A 114 6.06 7.40 -10.65
CA GLN A 114 4.65 7.02 -10.56
C GLN A 114 4.14 7.11 -9.13
N TYR A 115 4.94 6.74 -8.13
CA TYR A 115 4.60 6.97 -6.72
C TYR A 115 4.42 8.45 -6.39
N GLU A 116 5.31 9.31 -6.91
CA GLU A 116 5.19 10.76 -6.76
C GLU A 116 3.93 11.31 -7.42
N ALA A 117 3.62 10.84 -8.64
CA ALA A 117 2.41 11.22 -9.36
C ALA A 117 1.15 10.78 -8.59
N ILE A 118 1.13 9.55 -8.05
CA ILE A 118 0.04 9.05 -7.21
C ILE A 118 -0.14 9.92 -5.96
N ALA A 119 0.95 10.27 -5.27
CA ALA A 119 0.90 11.07 -4.05
C ALA A 119 0.49 12.54 -4.27
N THR A 120 0.74 13.08 -5.46
CA THR A 120 0.43 14.47 -5.80
C THR A 120 -0.89 14.62 -6.56
N SER A 121 -1.52 13.53 -6.99
CA SER A 121 -2.77 13.57 -7.77
C SER A 121 -3.93 14.25 -7.01
N PRO A 122 -4.54 15.31 -7.57
CA PRO A 122 -5.76 15.91 -7.02
C PRO A 122 -6.97 14.97 -7.12
N ALA A 123 -7.07 14.18 -8.18
CA ALA A 123 -8.17 13.23 -8.40
C ALA A 123 -8.19 12.16 -7.29
N ILE A 124 -7.04 11.54 -7.03
CA ILE A 124 -6.88 10.54 -5.95
C ILE A 124 -7.25 11.15 -4.59
N ARG A 125 -6.79 12.39 -4.31
CA ARG A 125 -7.14 13.09 -3.06
C ARG A 125 -8.64 13.36 -2.94
N LYS A 126 -9.31 13.72 -4.04
CA LYS A 126 -10.75 13.95 -4.09
C LYS A 126 -11.52 12.66 -3.84
N THR A 127 -11.18 11.55 -4.50
CA THR A 127 -11.82 10.25 -4.31
C THR A 127 -11.65 9.75 -2.86
N LEU A 128 -10.45 9.88 -2.29
CA LEU A 128 -10.21 9.54 -0.86
C LEU A 128 -10.93 10.46 0.13
N ALA A 129 -11.31 11.67 -0.27
CA ALA A 129 -12.08 12.60 0.56
C ALA A 129 -13.59 12.33 0.45
N ALA A 130 -14.08 11.96 -0.74
CA ALA A 130 -15.47 11.59 -0.98
C ALA A 130 -15.86 10.29 -0.25
N HIS A 131 -14.92 9.33 -0.16
CA HIS A 131 -15.20 8.00 0.38
C HIS A 131 -14.41 7.73 1.68
N PRO A 132 -14.92 8.11 2.87
CA PRO A 132 -14.18 7.96 4.13
C PRO A 132 -13.94 6.49 4.52
N ASN A 133 -14.83 5.58 4.12
CA ASN A 133 -14.68 4.15 4.37
C ASN A 133 -13.54 3.53 3.57
N LEU A 134 -13.21 4.10 2.40
CA LEU A 134 -12.14 3.62 1.53
C LEU A 134 -10.79 3.59 2.26
N LYS A 135 -10.50 4.59 3.10
CA LYS A 135 -9.28 4.60 3.94
C LYS A 135 -9.25 3.43 4.93
N LYS A 136 -10.39 3.09 5.52
CA LYS A 136 -10.50 1.95 6.46
C LYS A 136 -10.34 0.62 5.71
N LEU A 137 -11.00 0.48 4.56
CA LEU A 137 -10.90 -0.69 3.69
C LEU A 137 -9.45 -0.92 3.27
N LEU A 138 -8.78 0.09 2.69
CA LEU A 138 -7.37 0.02 2.31
C LEU A 138 -6.48 -0.37 3.49
N THR A 139 -6.71 0.21 4.68
CA THR A 139 -5.96 -0.14 5.89
C THR A 139 -6.19 -1.59 6.33
N SER A 140 -7.41 -2.11 6.18
CA SER A 140 -7.73 -3.51 6.50
C SER A 140 -7.06 -4.47 5.52
N ILE A 141 -7.10 -4.19 4.22
CA ILE A 141 -6.46 -5.00 3.19
C ILE A 141 -4.93 -4.98 3.38
N ASP A 142 -4.35 -3.82 3.68
CA ASP A 142 -2.92 -3.67 3.92
C ASP A 142 -2.45 -4.34 5.22
N SER A 143 -3.37 -4.72 6.10
CA SER A 143 -3.04 -5.54 7.28
C SER A 143 -2.93 -7.04 6.97
N LEU A 144 -3.45 -7.48 5.82
CA LEU A 144 -3.39 -8.87 5.36
C LEU A 144 -2.06 -9.17 4.64
N ARG A 145 -1.72 -10.45 4.47
CA ARG A 145 -0.49 -10.91 3.81
C ARG A 145 -0.82 -12.07 2.86
N GLY A 146 0.06 -12.30 1.89
CA GLY A 146 -0.04 -13.43 0.95
C GLY A 146 -1.39 -13.52 0.23
N SER A 147 -1.89 -14.75 0.07
CA SER A 147 -3.14 -15.06 -0.63
C SER A 147 -4.38 -14.39 -0.04
N ASP A 148 -4.41 -14.16 1.28
CA ASP A 148 -5.56 -13.52 1.93
C ASP A 148 -5.70 -12.07 1.48
N ARG A 149 -4.56 -11.37 1.31
CA ARG A 149 -4.53 -10.01 0.78
C ARG A 149 -5.03 -9.98 -0.67
N GLU A 150 -4.57 -10.91 -1.50
CA GLU A 150 -4.99 -11.01 -2.91
C GLU A 150 -6.48 -11.28 -3.03
N ARG A 151 -7.01 -12.23 -2.24
CA ARG A 151 -8.43 -12.55 -2.22
C ARG A 151 -9.28 -11.39 -1.73
N ALA A 152 -8.84 -10.69 -0.68
CA ALA A 152 -9.52 -9.51 -0.18
C ALA A 152 -9.57 -8.39 -1.23
N LEU A 153 -8.49 -8.18 -1.99
CA LEU A 153 -8.47 -7.24 -3.11
C LEU A 153 -9.46 -7.65 -4.22
N GLN A 154 -9.47 -8.92 -4.62
CA GLN A 154 -10.38 -9.42 -5.65
C GLN A 154 -11.85 -9.23 -5.26
N TYR A 155 -12.21 -9.54 -4.01
CA TYR A 155 -13.57 -9.30 -3.51
C TYR A 155 -13.90 -7.82 -3.43
N ALA A 156 -13.00 -7.00 -2.90
CA ALA A 156 -13.23 -5.56 -2.75
C ALA A 156 -13.45 -4.88 -4.11
N LEU A 157 -12.75 -5.35 -5.16
CA LEU A 157 -12.91 -4.89 -6.54
C LEU A 157 -14.09 -5.55 -7.28
N GLY A 158 -14.74 -6.56 -6.69
CA GLY A 158 -15.83 -7.30 -7.31
C GLY A 158 -15.41 -8.08 -8.55
N VAL A 159 -14.17 -8.61 -8.58
CA VAL A 159 -13.61 -9.42 -9.68
C VAL A 159 -13.55 -10.91 -9.32
N ALA A 160 -13.82 -11.25 -8.05
CA ALA A 160 -13.96 -12.64 -7.63
C ALA A 160 -15.22 -13.25 -8.29
N ALA A 161 -15.14 -14.52 -8.70
CA ALA A 161 -16.28 -15.24 -9.25
C ALA A 161 -17.46 -15.17 -8.25
N PRO A 162 -18.69 -14.84 -8.72
CA PRO A 162 -19.86 -14.86 -7.86
C PRO A 162 -20.00 -16.26 -7.26
N ASP A 163 -20.29 -16.33 -5.96
CA ASP A 163 -20.67 -17.61 -5.38
C ASP A 163 -21.96 -18.07 -6.08
N ILE A 164 -22.16 -19.39 -6.22
CA ILE A 164 -23.33 -19.98 -6.93
C ILE A 164 -24.70 -19.45 -6.41
N LYS A 165 -24.71 -18.80 -5.24
CA LYS A 165 -25.89 -18.19 -4.61
C LYS A 165 -26.27 -16.81 -5.15
N ASP A 166 -25.35 -16.11 -5.85
CA ASP A 166 -25.54 -14.73 -6.30
C ASP A 166 -26.13 -14.63 -7.73
N LEU A 167 -26.37 -15.76 -8.40
CA LEU A 167 -26.93 -15.86 -9.76
C LEU A 167 -28.41 -15.43 -9.89
N ALA A 168 -29.08 -15.06 -8.79
CA ALA A 168 -30.54 -14.87 -8.75
C ALA A 168 -31.02 -13.41 -8.79
N GLY A 169 -30.15 -12.41 -8.90
CA GLY A 169 -30.55 -11.00 -8.99
C GLY A 169 -29.53 -10.11 -9.71
N PRO A 170 -29.92 -8.89 -10.12
CA PRO A 170 -28.94 -7.91 -10.60
C PRO A 170 -27.93 -7.66 -9.47
N ALA A 171 -26.65 -7.92 -9.74
CA ALA A 171 -25.58 -7.75 -8.78
C ALA A 171 -25.34 -6.24 -8.58
N GLU A 172 -26.13 -5.60 -7.73
CA GLU A 172 -25.81 -4.26 -7.25
C GLU A 172 -24.49 -4.34 -6.48
N LEU A 173 -23.47 -3.66 -7.01
CA LEU A 173 -22.17 -3.58 -6.39
C LEU A 173 -22.28 -2.72 -5.13
N SER A 174 -21.55 -3.11 -4.08
CA SER A 174 -21.50 -2.30 -2.87
C SER A 174 -20.87 -0.92 -3.13
N ASP A 175 -21.30 0.10 -2.38
CA ASP A 175 -20.71 1.44 -2.46
C ASP A 175 -19.19 1.42 -2.27
N ASP A 176 -18.69 0.55 -1.39
CA ASP A 176 -17.25 0.37 -1.15
C ASP A 176 -16.52 -0.20 -2.39
N THR A 177 -17.17 -1.09 -3.15
CA THR A 177 -16.65 -1.64 -4.41
C THR A 177 -16.57 -0.57 -5.48
N LEU A 178 -17.62 0.23 -5.64
CA LEU A 178 -17.65 1.34 -6.59
C LEU A 178 -16.57 2.39 -6.24
N ALA A 179 -16.46 2.75 -4.97
CA ALA A 179 -15.43 3.69 -4.48
C ALA A 179 -14.00 3.17 -4.72
N LEU A 180 -13.77 1.86 -4.55
CA LEU A 180 -12.46 1.27 -4.80
C LEU A 180 -12.13 1.20 -6.30
N ARG A 181 -13.12 0.92 -7.16
CA ARG A 181 -12.97 0.97 -8.63
C ARG A 181 -12.66 2.38 -9.11
N GLU A 182 -13.38 3.39 -8.61
CA GLU A 182 -13.12 4.80 -8.91
C GLU A 182 -11.67 5.19 -8.51
N LEU A 183 -11.20 4.73 -7.35
CA LEU A 183 -9.82 4.96 -6.94
C LEU A 183 -8.81 4.25 -7.85
N ALA A 184 -9.10 3.02 -8.27
CA ALA A 184 -8.23 2.25 -9.16
C ALA A 184 -8.11 2.91 -10.54
N GLU A 185 -9.21 3.43 -11.09
CA GLU A 185 -9.21 4.24 -12.32
C GLU A 185 -8.39 5.52 -12.16
N ALA A 186 -8.58 6.25 -11.05
CA ALA A 186 -7.82 7.46 -10.76
C ALA A 186 -6.31 7.20 -10.63
N ILE A 187 -5.93 6.02 -10.11
CA ILE A 187 -4.53 5.57 -10.05
C ILE A 187 -4.02 5.21 -11.45
N GLU A 188 -4.80 4.49 -12.25
CA GLU A 188 -4.42 4.06 -13.61
C GLU A 188 -4.09 5.27 -14.51
N VAL A 189 -4.94 6.29 -14.49
CA VAL A 189 -4.75 7.52 -15.28
C VAL A 189 -3.40 8.18 -14.97
N VAL A 190 -3.05 8.21 -13.68
CA VAL A 190 -1.81 8.82 -13.19
C VAL A 190 -0.60 7.97 -13.53
N VAL A 191 -0.70 6.65 -13.38
CA VAL A 191 0.39 5.70 -13.65
C VAL A 191 0.73 5.64 -15.15
N ARG A 192 -0.27 5.77 -16.02
CA ARG A 192 -0.10 5.80 -17.48
C ARG A 192 0.39 7.15 -18.02
N GLY A 193 0.39 8.20 -17.20
CA GLY A 193 0.82 9.53 -17.64
C GLY A 193 0.00 10.07 -18.81
N GLY A 194 -1.29 9.73 -18.90
CA GLY A 194 -2.18 10.22 -19.96
C GLY A 194 -2.02 9.57 -21.34
N GLN A 195 -1.34 8.42 -21.44
CA GLN A 195 -1.30 7.67 -22.70
C GLN A 195 -2.64 6.97 -22.98
N GLU A 196 -3.43 7.45 -23.93
CA GLU A 196 -4.78 6.94 -24.23
C GLU A 196 -4.81 5.65 -25.10
N GLY A 197 -3.68 5.27 -25.72
CA GLY A 197 -3.65 4.19 -26.74
C GLY A 197 -3.50 2.75 -26.26
N GLY A 198 -3.40 2.49 -24.96
CA GLY A 198 -3.28 1.16 -24.35
C GLY A 198 -4.58 0.67 -23.70
N LEU A 199 -4.68 -0.65 -23.48
CA LEU A 199 -5.76 -1.29 -22.72
C LEU A 199 -5.81 -0.67 -21.31
N GLY A 200 -6.92 -0.04 -20.96
CA GLY A 200 -7.19 0.51 -19.63
C GLY A 200 -7.87 -0.49 -18.71
N LEU A 201 -8.14 -0.07 -17.47
CA LEU A 201 -9.04 -0.81 -16.59
C LEU A 201 -10.45 -0.76 -17.19
N ASP A 202 -10.98 -1.93 -17.52
CA ASP A 202 -12.38 -2.12 -17.90
C ASP A 202 -13.01 -3.08 -16.89
N TRP A 203 -14.09 -2.63 -16.27
CA TRP A 203 -14.81 -3.41 -15.27
C TRP A 203 -16.00 -4.15 -15.86
N ASP A 204 -16.39 -3.84 -17.10
CA ASP A 204 -17.50 -4.48 -17.77
C ASP A 204 -17.03 -5.75 -18.49
N PRO A 205 -17.73 -6.89 -18.31
CA PRO A 205 -17.35 -8.16 -18.92
C PRO A 205 -17.66 -8.24 -20.43
N SER A 206 -17.97 -7.13 -21.10
CA SER A 206 -18.48 -7.09 -22.48
C SER A 206 -17.46 -6.67 -23.55
N GLY A 207 -16.17 -6.69 -23.24
CA GLY A 207 -15.08 -6.50 -24.21
C GLY A 207 -14.66 -7.78 -24.92
#